data_AF-A0AAJ7N847-F1
#
_entry.id   AF-A0AAJ7N847-F1
#
_cell.length_a   1.000
_cell.length_b   1.000
_cell.length_c   1.000
_cell.angle_alpha   90.00
_cell.angle_beta   90.00
_cell.angle_gamma   90.00
#
_symmetry.space_group_name_H-M   'P 1'
#
loop_
_entity.id
_entity.type
_entity.pdbx_description
1 polymer ?
#
loop_
_entity_poly.entity_id
_entity_poly.type
_entity_poly.pdbx_seq_one_letter_code
_entity_poly.pdbx_strand_id
1 'polypeptide(L)'
;MKFEQKKTMIGQLLDFIIEMFASQGNTSDNAKLVTILSDGRGIFSEGVENVSTAVRKAKLLNIFLVFIIVDNPLNKDSILDIRMPIFEGGKLLGIRSYMDSFPFPFYIILRDLDTLPAVLSDALRQWFEIVGRIDT
;
A
#
# COMPACT_ATOMS: atom_id res chain seq x y z
N MET A 1 -22.03 -0.70 7.35
CA MET A 1 -20.89 0.06 6.79
C MET A 1 -21.38 0.78 5.54
N LYS A 2 -21.06 2.06 5.37
CA LYS A 2 -21.42 2.83 4.16
C LYS A 2 -20.17 3.04 3.32
N PHE A 3 -20.25 2.75 2.02
CA PHE A 3 -19.14 2.89 1.07
C PHE A 3 -19.33 4.13 0.20
N GLU A 4 -19.54 5.29 0.83
CA GLU A 4 -19.85 6.56 0.15
C GLU A 4 -18.62 7.48 0.02
N GLN A 5 -17.45 7.00 0.43
CA GLN A 5 -16.20 7.76 0.40
C GLN A 5 -15.76 8.00 -1.05
N LYS A 6 -15.36 9.24 -1.36
CA LYS A 6 -14.92 9.63 -2.71
C LYS A 6 -13.40 9.74 -2.87
N LYS A 7 -12.65 9.63 -1.76
CA LYS A 7 -11.19 9.78 -1.72
C LYS A 7 -10.61 8.80 -0.72
N THR A 8 -9.39 8.36 -1.00
CA THR A 8 -8.60 7.49 -0.14
C THR A 8 -7.46 8.30 0.47
N MET A 9 -7.47 8.44 1.79
CA MET A 9 -6.51 9.26 2.55
C MET A 9 -5.40 8.37 3.13
N ILE A 10 -4.47 7.91 2.29
CA ILE A 10 -3.36 7.04 2.69
C ILE A 10 -2.33 7.74 3.59
N GLY A 11 -2.00 8.99 3.30
CA GLY A 11 -1.10 9.79 4.14
C GLY A 11 -1.62 9.87 5.56
N GLN A 12 -2.87 10.32 5.73
CA GLN A 12 -3.52 10.37 7.04
C GLN A 12 -3.65 9.00 7.71
N LEU A 13 -3.98 7.95 6.94
CA LEU A 13 -4.03 6.57 7.46
C LEU A 13 -2.69 6.14 8.06
N LEU A 14 -1.59 6.36 7.34
CA LEU A 14 -0.26 5.95 7.77
C LEU A 14 0.23 6.78 8.97
N ASP A 15 -0.02 8.09 8.99
CA ASP A 15 0.31 8.92 10.15
C ASP A 15 -0.44 8.46 11.40
N PHE A 16 -1.74 8.18 11.27
CA PHE A 16 -2.54 7.63 12.37
C PHE A 16 -2.00 6.29 12.87
N ILE A 17 -1.64 5.36 11.97
CA ILE A 17 -1.10 4.04 12.35
C ILE A 17 0.26 4.19 13.06
N ILE A 18 1.11 5.11 12.59
CA ILE A 18 2.41 5.39 13.23
C ILE A 18 2.20 5.87 14.66
N GLU A 19 1.29 6.82 14.88
CA GLU A 19 0.96 7.32 16.22
C GLU A 19 0.36 6.22 17.10
N MET A 20 -0.53 5.39 16.54
CA MET A 20 -1.11 4.25 17.22
C MET A 20 -0.03 3.27 17.71
N PHE A 21 0.92 2.89 16.85
CA PHE A 21 2.03 2.02 17.25
C PHE A 21 2.98 2.67 18.26
N ALA A 22 3.20 3.99 18.19
CA ALA A 22 3.99 4.71 19.18
C ALA A 22 3.30 4.71 20.55
N SER A 23 1.96 4.82 20.58
CA SER A 23 1.16 4.85 21.80
C SER A 23 1.09 3.51 22.55
N GLN A 24 1.30 2.38 21.86
CA GLN A 24 1.28 1.04 22.47
C GLN A 24 2.47 0.77 23.42
N GLY A 25 3.47 1.66 23.48
CA GLY A 25 4.63 1.56 24.37
C GLY A 25 5.66 0.52 23.91
N ASN A 26 6.96 0.84 24.08
CA ASN A 26 8.10 -0.01 23.69
C ASN A 26 8.34 -1.18 24.68
N THR A 27 7.30 -1.85 25.16
CA THR A 27 7.46 -2.89 26.19
C THR A 27 7.95 -4.23 25.63
N SER A 28 7.97 -4.38 24.30
CA SER A 28 8.50 -5.54 23.57
C SER A 28 8.92 -5.13 22.16
N ASP A 29 10.02 -5.68 21.66
CA ASP A 29 10.52 -5.47 20.29
C ASP A 29 9.65 -6.26 19.30
N ASN A 30 8.43 -5.78 19.10
CA ASN A 30 7.45 -6.47 18.26
C ASN A 30 7.64 -6.05 16.80
N ALA A 31 7.67 -7.04 15.92
CA ALA A 31 7.56 -6.80 14.49
C ALA A 31 6.17 -6.22 14.14
N LYS A 32 6.15 -5.11 13.39
CA LYS A 32 4.93 -4.37 13.04
C LYS A 32 4.56 -4.65 11.59
N LEU A 33 3.34 -5.14 11.37
CA LEU A 33 2.78 -5.42 10.04
C LEU A 33 1.49 -4.63 9.84
N VAL A 34 1.34 -4.02 8.67
CA VAL A 34 0.10 -3.37 8.23
C VAL A 34 -0.26 -3.90 6.86
N THR A 35 -1.47 -4.47 6.76
CA THR A 35 -2.05 -4.90 5.50
C THR A 35 -3.16 -3.95 5.10
N ILE A 36 -3.04 -3.36 3.91
CA ILE A 36 -4.02 -2.41 3.36
C ILE A 36 -4.77 -3.12 2.24
N LEU A 37 -6.09 -3.17 2.31
CA LEU A 37 -6.95 -3.77 1.28
C LEU A 37 -7.73 -2.68 0.55
N SER A 38 -7.53 -2.54 -0.76
CA SER A 38 -8.20 -1.55 -1.60
C SER A 38 -8.06 -1.92 -3.08
N ASP A 39 -8.84 -1.31 -3.97
CA ASP A 39 -8.63 -1.39 -5.42
C ASP A 39 -7.39 -0.62 -5.91
N GLY A 40 -6.67 0.05 -4.99
CA GLY A 40 -5.42 0.76 -5.22
C GLY A 40 -5.57 2.09 -5.95
N ARG A 41 -6.79 2.48 -6.34
CA ARG A 41 -7.03 3.70 -7.14
C ARG A 41 -7.02 4.94 -6.29
N GLY A 42 -6.58 6.04 -6.91
CA GLY A 42 -6.59 7.35 -6.25
C GLY A 42 -5.69 7.41 -5.01
N ILE A 43 -4.68 6.53 -4.93
CA ILE A 43 -3.77 6.47 -3.78
C ILE A 43 -3.05 7.80 -3.52
N PHE A 44 -2.90 8.61 -4.56
CA PHE A 44 -2.30 9.94 -4.53
C PHE A 44 -3.31 11.08 -4.36
N SER A 45 -4.51 10.80 -3.81
CA SER A 45 -5.54 11.83 -3.65
C SER A 45 -5.12 12.99 -2.71
N GLU A 46 -4.11 12.75 -1.87
CA GLU A 46 -3.47 13.73 -0.99
C GLU A 46 -2.17 14.33 -1.55
N GLY A 47 -1.79 13.97 -2.78
CA GLY A 47 -0.54 14.37 -3.42
C GLY A 47 0.57 13.33 -3.32
N VAL A 48 1.39 13.26 -4.36
CA VAL A 48 2.49 12.26 -4.50
C VAL A 48 3.50 12.38 -3.37
N GLU A 49 3.92 13.61 -3.04
CA GLU A 49 4.91 13.87 -2.00
C GLU A 49 4.41 13.46 -0.62
N ASN A 50 3.15 13.79 -0.30
CA ASN A 50 2.55 13.46 0.99
C ASN A 50 2.51 11.95 1.22
N VAL A 51 1.98 11.20 0.24
CA VAL A 51 1.88 9.74 0.32
C VAL A 51 3.26 9.09 0.35
N SER A 52 4.18 9.53 -0.51
CA SER A 52 5.55 8.99 -0.53
C SER A 52 6.29 9.24 0.78
N THR A 53 6.10 10.42 1.39
CA THR A 53 6.68 10.75 2.69
C THR A 53 6.10 9.88 3.80
N ALA A 54 4.78 9.69 3.83
CA ALA A 54 4.13 8.85 4.82
C ALA A 54 4.57 7.38 4.72
N VAL A 55 4.63 6.83 3.50
CA VAL A 55 5.14 5.47 3.26
C VAL A 55 6.60 5.33 3.69
N ARG A 56 7.45 6.30 3.33
CA ARG A 56 8.87 6.33 3.73
C ARG A 56 9.02 6.40 5.25
N LYS A 57 8.22 7.23 5.93
CA LYS A 57 8.22 7.39 7.38
C LYS A 57 7.84 6.08 8.08
N ALA A 58 6.78 5.42 7.64
CA ALA A 58 6.36 4.12 8.17
C ALA A 58 7.48 3.06 8.00
N LYS A 59 8.12 3.03 6.83
CA LYS A 59 9.25 2.11 6.56
C LYS A 59 10.44 2.37 7.49
N LEU A 60 10.81 3.63 7.72
CA LEU A 60 11.91 3.99 8.63
C LEU A 60 11.64 3.60 10.09
N LEU A 61 10.37 3.45 10.45
CA LEU A 61 9.93 2.98 11.77
C LEU A 61 9.76 1.45 11.84
N ASN A 62 10.34 0.72 10.88
CA ASN A 62 10.28 -0.74 10.76
C ASN A 62 8.84 -1.30 10.72
N ILE A 63 7.90 -0.52 10.16
CA ILE A 63 6.54 -1.00 9.88
C ILE A 63 6.56 -1.64 8.49
N PHE A 64 6.28 -2.94 8.44
CA PHE A 64 6.15 -3.66 7.18
C PHE A 64 4.77 -3.39 6.58
N LEU A 65 4.76 -2.71 5.42
CA LEU A 65 3.53 -2.33 4.72
C LEU A 65 3.29 -3.30 3.55
N VAL A 66 2.12 -3.93 3.52
CA VAL A 66 1.66 -4.78 2.40
C VAL A 66 0.35 -4.22 1.85
N PHE A 67 0.31 -3.93 0.55
CA PHE A 67 -0.90 -3.47 -0.11
C PHE A 67 -1.53 -4.59 -0.94
N ILE A 68 -2.74 -5.01 -0.59
CA ILE A 68 -3.51 -5.97 -1.36
C ILE A 68 -4.47 -5.20 -2.25
N ILE A 69 -4.17 -5.24 -3.54
CA ILE A 69 -4.92 -4.59 -4.60
C ILE A 69 -5.99 -5.56 -5.09
N VAL A 70 -7.26 -5.26 -4.82
CA VAL A 70 -8.40 -6.03 -5.33
C VAL A 70 -8.72 -5.56 -6.74
N ASP A 71 -8.39 -6.38 -7.73
CA ASP A 71 -8.55 -6.07 -9.15
C ASP A 71 -9.58 -7.00 -9.78
N ASN A 72 -10.82 -6.54 -9.96
CA ASN A 72 -11.86 -7.38 -10.55
C ASN A 72 -11.61 -7.56 -12.07
N PRO A 73 -11.34 -8.79 -12.56
CA PRO A 73 -11.01 -9.03 -13.97
C PRO A 73 -12.20 -8.83 -14.92
N LEU A 74 -13.43 -8.80 -14.41
CA LEU A 74 -14.63 -8.47 -15.20
C LEU A 74 -14.81 -6.97 -15.38
N ASN A 75 -14.08 -6.16 -14.61
CA ASN A 75 -14.13 -4.71 -14.71
C ASN A 75 -13.26 -4.26 -15.88
N LYS A 76 -13.81 -3.46 -16.80
CA LYS A 76 -13.07 -2.95 -17.98
C LYS A 76 -11.94 -1.99 -17.63
N ASP A 77 -11.96 -1.50 -16.40
CA ASP A 77 -10.88 -0.73 -15.84
C ASP A 77 -10.15 -1.70 -14.91
N SER A 78 -9.03 -2.29 -15.31
CA SER A 78 -8.08 -2.90 -14.35
C SER A 78 -7.16 -1.81 -13.82
N ILE A 79 -6.63 -1.96 -12.60
CA ILE A 79 -5.55 -1.08 -12.14
C ILE A 79 -4.34 -1.10 -13.08
N LEU A 80 -4.08 -2.24 -13.74
CA LEU A 80 -2.96 -2.42 -14.67
C LEU A 80 -3.12 -1.63 -15.97
N ASP A 81 -4.36 -1.31 -16.33
CA ASP A 81 -4.67 -0.57 -17.55
C ASP A 81 -4.61 0.95 -17.34
N ILE A 82 -4.47 1.41 -16.09
CA ILE A 82 -4.43 2.84 -15.77
C ILE A 82 -3.14 3.46 -16.30
N ARG A 83 -3.30 4.48 -17.13
CA ARG A 83 -2.22 5.27 -17.73
C ARG A 83 -2.22 6.67 -17.15
N MET A 84 -1.09 7.11 -16.60
CA MET A 84 -0.93 8.46 -16.04
C MET A 84 -0.09 9.35 -16.95
N PRO A 85 -0.58 10.55 -17.32
CA PRO A 85 0.24 11.55 -17.98
C PRO A 85 1.25 12.16 -16.99
N ILE A 86 2.49 12.34 -17.43
CA ILE A 86 3.54 13.02 -16.67
C ILE A 86 3.76 14.39 -17.30
N PHE A 87 3.67 15.43 -16.47
CA PHE A 87 3.89 16.81 -16.88
C PHE A 87 5.13 17.38 -16.20
N GLU A 88 5.93 18.13 -16.95
CA GLU A 88 7.03 18.95 -16.42
C GLU A 88 7.00 20.31 -17.11
N GLY A 89 7.03 21.39 -16.33
CA GLY A 89 6.91 22.76 -16.88
C GLY A 89 5.65 22.99 -17.72
N GLY A 90 4.55 22.29 -17.41
CA GLY A 90 3.29 22.36 -18.17
C GLY A 90 3.27 21.60 -19.50
N LYS A 91 4.37 20.93 -19.88
CA LYS A 91 4.43 20.09 -21.08
C LYS A 91 4.25 18.62 -20.72
N LEU A 92 3.49 17.90 -21.54
CA LEU A 92 3.36 16.44 -21.43
C LEU A 92 4.70 15.80 -21.81
N LEU A 93 5.38 15.21 -20.84
CA LEU A 93 6.61 14.45 -21.06
C LEU A 93 6.37 13.03 -21.54
N GLY A 94 5.21 12.46 -21.20
CA GLY A 94 4.85 11.11 -21.61
C GLY A 94 3.70 10.54 -20.79
N ILE A 95 3.40 9.28 -21.07
CA ILE A 95 2.34 8.53 -20.39
C ILE A 95 2.98 7.26 -19.81
N ARG A 96 2.89 7.08 -18.50
CA ARG A 96 3.43 5.89 -17.80
C ARG A 96 2.32 5.02 -17.23
N SER A 97 2.65 3.79 -16.88
CA SER A 97 1.73 2.93 -16.14
C SER A 97 1.54 3.52 -14.75
N TYR A 98 0.31 3.47 -14.24
CA TYR A 98 0.01 3.83 -12.85
C TYR A 98 0.89 3.05 -11.87
N MET A 99 1.11 1.77 -12.16
CA MET A 99 1.89 0.86 -11.33
C MET A 99 3.38 1.21 -11.28
N ASP A 100 3.92 1.91 -12.30
CA ASP A 100 5.33 2.35 -12.31
C ASP A 100 5.62 3.34 -11.18
N SER A 101 4.59 4.03 -10.70
CA SER A 101 4.68 5.04 -9.65
C SER A 101 3.95 4.61 -8.38
N PHE A 102 3.50 3.36 -8.26
CA PHE A 102 2.76 2.92 -7.08
C PHE A 102 3.65 3.03 -5.83
N PRO A 103 3.18 3.65 -4.73
CA PRO A 103 4.07 4.10 -3.66
C PRO A 103 4.48 2.99 -2.69
N PHE A 104 3.80 1.83 -2.73
CA PHE A 104 4.08 0.71 -1.85
C PHE A 104 5.06 -0.27 -2.51
N PRO A 105 6.19 -0.61 -1.87
CA PRO A 105 7.16 -1.54 -2.45
C PRO A 105 6.68 -3.00 -2.45
N PHE A 106 5.81 -3.36 -1.50
CA PHE A 106 5.21 -4.69 -1.41
C PHE A 106 3.71 -4.58 -1.66
N TYR A 107 3.27 -5.13 -2.78
CA TYR A 107 1.85 -5.22 -3.12
C TYR A 107 1.53 -6.54 -3.80
N ILE A 108 0.26 -6.91 -3.73
CA ILE A 108 -0.30 -8.13 -4.33
C ILE A 108 -1.49 -7.69 -5.17
N ILE A 109 -1.53 -8.07 -6.44
CA ILE A 109 -2.71 -7.86 -7.28
C ILE A 109 -3.54 -9.13 -7.25
N LEU A 110 -4.69 -9.03 -6.61
CA LEU A 110 -5.60 -10.13 -6.40
C LEU A 110 -6.77 -10.03 -7.37
N ARG A 111 -6.81 -10.94 -8.33
CA ARG A 111 -7.90 -11.04 -9.33
C ARG A 111 -8.99 -12.03 -8.98
N ASP A 112 -8.66 -13.00 -8.13
CA ASP A 112 -9.57 -14.01 -7.64
C ASP A 112 -9.66 -13.91 -6.12
N LEU A 113 -10.83 -13.50 -5.62
CA LEU A 113 -11.07 -13.34 -4.18
C LEU A 113 -10.98 -14.68 -3.43
N ASP A 114 -11.25 -15.80 -4.10
CA ASP A 114 -11.17 -17.13 -3.48
C ASP A 114 -9.72 -17.51 -3.16
N THR A 115 -8.75 -16.88 -3.83
CA THR A 115 -7.32 -17.09 -3.58
C THR A 115 -6.75 -16.21 -2.47
N LEU A 116 -7.51 -15.19 -1.99
CA LEU A 116 -7.05 -14.26 -0.96
C LEU A 116 -6.49 -14.96 0.29
N PRO A 117 -7.18 -15.97 0.88
CA PRO A 117 -6.69 -16.59 2.11
C PRO A 117 -5.35 -17.28 1.91
N ALA A 118 -5.17 -17.98 0.78
CA ALA A 118 -3.93 -18.67 0.45
C ALA A 118 -2.78 -17.67 0.21
N VAL A 119 -3.03 -16.64 -0.61
CA VAL A 119 -2.03 -15.62 -0.94
C VAL A 119 -1.61 -14.82 0.30
N LEU A 120 -2.55 -14.46 1.17
CA LEU A 120 -2.25 -13.80 2.43
C LEU A 120 -1.46 -14.72 3.38
N SER A 121 -1.80 -16.00 3.44
CA SER A 121 -1.06 -16.98 4.26
C SER A 121 0.39 -17.11 3.82
N ASP A 122 0.64 -17.18 2.51
CA ASP A 122 2.00 -17.22 1.96
C ASP A 122 2.76 -15.92 2.22
N ALA A 123 2.12 -14.75 2.05
CA ALA A 123 2.74 -13.47 2.34
C ALA A 123 3.10 -13.33 3.84
N LEU A 124 2.22 -13.79 4.73
CA LEU A 124 2.50 -13.83 6.17
C LEU A 124 3.65 -14.78 6.50
N ARG A 125 3.69 -15.95 5.88
CA ARG A 125 4.81 -16.90 6.05
C ARG A 125 6.13 -16.29 5.63
N GLN A 126 6.17 -15.65 4.45
CA GLN A 126 7.36 -14.93 3.98
C GLN A 126 7.77 -13.82 4.94
N TRP A 127 6.81 -13.07 5.49
CA TRP A 127 7.10 -12.04 6.49
C TRP A 127 7.69 -12.64 7.77
N PHE A 128 7.13 -13.73 8.30
CA PHE A 128 7.69 -14.42 9.46
C PHE A 128 9.11 -14.93 9.21
N GLU A 129 9.39 -15.46 8.01
CA GLU A 129 10.75 -15.87 7.62
C GLU A 129 11.73 -14.68 7.59
N ILE A 130 11.28 -13.50 7.17
CA ILE A 130 12.10 -12.27 7.17
C ILE A 130 12.37 -11.82 8.61
N VAL A 131 11.34 -11.74 9.45
CA VAL A 131 11.48 -11.33 10.85
C VAL A 131 12.38 -12.30 11.62
N GLY A 132 12.16 -13.61 11.48
CA GLY A 132 12.96 -14.62 12.20
C GLY A 132 14.43 -14.70 11.76
N ARG A 133 14.79 -14.18 10.57
CA ARG A 133 16.20 -14.04 10.14
C ARG A 133 16.87 -12.77 10.67
N ILE A 134 16.11 -11.77 11.08
CA ILE A 134 16.64 -10.53 11.67
C ILE A 134 17.06 -10.77 13.13
N ASP A 135 16.45 -11.77 13.80
CA ASP A 135 16.70 -12.14 15.20
C ASP A 135 17.83 -13.16 15.40
N THR A 136 18.54 -13.57 14.33
CA THR A 136 19.70 -14.49 14.37
C THR A 136 20.94 -13.85 13.77
#